data_AF-A0A3B9NP15-F1
#
_entry.id   AF-A0A3B9NP15-F1
#
_cell.length_a   1.000
_cell.length_b   1.000
_cell.length_c   1.000
_cell.angle_alpha   90.00
_cell.angle_beta   90.00
_cell.angle_gamma   90.00
#
_symmetry.space_group_name_H-M   'P 1'
#
loop_
_entity.id
_entity.type
_entity.pdbx_description
1 polymer ?
#
loop_
_entity_poly.entity_id
_entity_poly.type
_entity_poly.pdbx_seq_one_letter_code
_entity_poly.pdbx_strand_id
1 'polypeptide(L)'
;APEFQVVDSYSPRQIGPFKVTWLPITHSTPETHALLIETKAGSILHTADWKIDPAPVIGPAFETNRFSAHNLPPLSALVVDSTNALKTGHSKSEQLIKAGLKKAIGAATGRVIIGCFASNIARLQSIGQACVETDRHLALAGRSLVKMSGIAKSVGYLKTDFPEIPLSHLGYLPGENALLIATGSQGERGSALWRLARDQHPDLALNSTDLVILSAKTIPGNEAEVAALVKGFQAQGAKVLSAETDDALDLHASGHPNQDELTALYNIAQPNLVIPVHGEPQHLKENAKIAKAAGAAATLVGRNGDLFVCSTPVLIKRDWVKTGRLVYSQHDASLLKQR
;
A
#
# COMPACT_ATOMS: atom_id res chain seq x y z
N ALA A 1 11.11 27.55 5.59
CA ALA A 1 10.54 26.19 5.72
C ALA A 1 9.50 26.02 4.62
N PRO A 2 9.26 24.79 4.10
CA PRO A 2 8.12 24.57 3.22
C PRO A 2 6.82 24.96 3.94
N GLU A 3 5.91 25.61 3.22
CA GLU A 3 4.57 25.91 3.70
C GLU A 3 3.68 24.69 3.41
N PHE A 4 3.02 24.16 4.45
CA PHE A 4 2.09 23.04 4.31
C PHE A 4 0.66 23.56 4.34
N GLN A 5 -0.11 23.23 3.31
CA GLN A 5 -1.53 23.59 3.21
C GLN A 5 -2.38 22.33 3.24
N VAL A 6 -3.27 22.25 4.22
CA VAL A 6 -4.29 21.19 4.29
C VAL A 6 -5.37 21.52 3.27
N VAL A 7 -5.80 20.50 2.53
CA VAL A 7 -6.84 20.62 1.49
C VAL A 7 -8.04 19.76 1.84
N ASP A 8 -9.23 20.32 1.63
CA ASP A 8 -10.48 19.59 1.85
C ASP A 8 -10.85 18.78 0.61
N SER A 9 -11.36 17.57 0.82
CA SER A 9 -11.89 16.72 -0.24
C SER A 9 -13.00 17.45 -1.01
N TYR A 10 -13.07 17.22 -2.31
CA TYR A 10 -14.03 17.82 -3.26
C TYR A 10 -13.98 19.35 -3.39
N SER A 11 -13.08 20.04 -2.66
CA SER A 11 -12.93 21.48 -2.76
C SER A 11 -11.85 21.83 -3.79
N PRO A 12 -12.19 22.50 -4.91
CA PRO A 12 -11.21 22.87 -5.92
C PRO A 12 -10.26 23.97 -5.42
N ARG A 13 -8.98 23.88 -5.81
CA ARG A 13 -7.98 24.94 -5.60
C ARG A 13 -7.38 25.38 -6.93
N GLN A 14 -7.16 26.68 -7.06
CA GLN A 14 -6.43 27.24 -8.20
C GLN A 14 -4.93 27.19 -7.91
N ILE A 15 -4.18 26.47 -8.75
CA ILE A 15 -2.72 26.38 -8.71
C ILE A 15 -2.20 26.82 -10.07
N GLY A 16 -1.81 28.10 -10.20
CA GLY A 16 -1.39 28.66 -11.49
C GLY A 16 -2.49 28.49 -12.55
N PRO A 17 -2.24 27.82 -13.69
CA PRO A 17 -3.26 27.59 -14.73
C PRO A 17 -4.18 26.38 -14.46
N PHE A 18 -3.99 25.66 -13.34
CA PHE A 18 -4.70 24.43 -13.02
C PHE A 18 -5.78 24.67 -11.97
N LYS A 19 -6.99 24.15 -12.20
CA LYS A 19 -7.98 23.95 -11.15
C LYS A 19 -7.88 22.48 -10.70
N VAL A 20 -7.48 22.26 -9.45
CA VAL A 20 -7.20 20.92 -8.91
C VAL A 20 -8.25 20.58 -7.86
N THR A 21 -8.89 19.42 -7.99
CA THR A 21 -9.85 18.89 -7.02
C THR A 21 -9.39 17.54 -6.51
N TRP A 22 -9.37 17.37 -5.18
CA TRP A 22 -8.99 16.12 -4.52
C TRP A 22 -10.23 15.23 -4.37
N LEU A 23 -10.18 14.03 -4.93
CA LEU A 23 -11.27 13.06 -4.92
C LEU A 23 -10.85 11.86 -4.05
N PRO A 24 -11.47 11.66 -2.87
CA PRO A 24 -11.21 10.52 -2.00
C PRO A 24 -11.30 9.18 -2.74
N ILE A 25 -10.34 8.31 -2.45
CA ILE A 25 -10.27 6.94 -2.96
C ILE A 25 -9.75 6.00 -1.86
N THR A 26 -10.07 4.71 -1.98
CA THR A 26 -9.55 3.70 -1.05
C THR A 26 -8.18 3.19 -1.49
N HIS A 27 -7.27 3.07 -0.54
CA HIS A 27 -5.94 2.49 -0.71
C HIS A 27 -5.45 1.88 0.63
N SER A 28 -4.21 1.42 0.68
CA SER A 28 -3.57 0.91 1.91
C SER A 28 -3.18 2.00 2.92
N THR A 29 -3.26 3.28 2.53
CA THR A 29 -3.00 4.44 3.40
C THR A 29 -4.24 5.31 3.60
N PRO A 30 -4.41 5.95 4.78
CA PRO A 30 -5.49 6.91 5.02
C PRO A 30 -5.43 8.12 4.07
N GLU A 31 -6.57 8.78 3.88
CA GLU A 31 -6.69 10.04 3.11
C GLU A 31 -6.07 10.01 1.71
N THR A 32 -6.13 8.85 1.04
CA THR A 32 -5.64 8.76 -0.34
C THR A 32 -6.63 9.46 -1.28
N HIS A 33 -6.11 10.28 -2.20
CA HIS A 33 -6.93 11.06 -3.12
C HIS A 33 -6.43 10.92 -4.56
N ALA A 34 -7.37 10.70 -5.47
CA ALA A 34 -7.18 10.99 -6.88
C ALA A 34 -7.21 12.51 -7.10
N LEU A 35 -6.56 12.99 -8.15
CA LEU A 35 -6.54 14.40 -8.52
C LEU A 35 -7.27 14.61 -9.84
N LEU A 36 -8.35 15.37 -9.80
CA LEU A 36 -8.96 15.94 -11.00
C LEU A 36 -8.29 17.28 -11.29
N ILE A 37 -7.57 17.34 -12.41
CA ILE A 37 -6.77 18.49 -12.84
C ILE A 37 -7.42 19.06 -14.10
N GLU A 38 -8.08 20.20 -13.95
CA GLU A 38 -8.78 20.89 -15.03
C GLU A 38 -7.94 22.06 -15.57
N THR A 39 -7.91 22.20 -16.89
CA THR A 39 -7.23 23.30 -17.60
C THR A 39 -8.10 23.81 -18.74
N LYS A 40 -7.69 24.92 -19.37
CA LYS A 40 -8.32 25.41 -20.61
C LYS A 40 -8.20 24.42 -21.79
N ALA A 41 -7.25 23.50 -21.74
CA ALA A 41 -7.02 22.52 -22.81
C ALA A 41 -7.78 21.20 -22.59
N GLY A 42 -8.35 20.99 -21.39
CA GLY A 42 -9.03 19.75 -21.03
C GLY A 42 -8.77 19.33 -19.58
N SER A 43 -9.32 18.17 -19.22
CA SER A 43 -9.31 17.63 -17.85
C SER A 43 -8.56 16.30 -17.79
N ILE A 44 -7.74 16.16 -16.76
CA ILE A 44 -6.97 14.95 -16.46
C ILE A 44 -7.41 14.42 -15.11
N LEU A 45 -7.73 13.13 -15.03
CA LEU A 45 -7.88 12.44 -13.76
C LEU A 45 -6.62 11.61 -13.50
N HIS A 46 -5.94 11.85 -12.38
CA HIS A 46 -4.84 11.01 -11.91
C HIS A 46 -5.31 10.19 -10.73
N THR A 47 -5.36 8.86 -10.84
CA THR A 47 -5.94 8.01 -9.79
C THR A 47 -5.14 8.00 -8.50
N ALA A 48 -3.83 8.25 -8.58
CA ALA A 48 -2.87 7.82 -7.54
C ALA A 48 -2.94 6.29 -7.38
N ASP A 49 -2.49 5.76 -6.23
CA ASP A 49 -2.56 4.34 -5.91
C ASP A 49 -3.93 4.06 -5.29
N TRP A 50 -4.64 3.04 -5.76
CA TRP A 50 -6.06 2.90 -5.43
C TRP A 50 -6.57 1.46 -5.53
N LYS A 51 -7.71 1.19 -4.92
CA LYS A 51 -8.55 0.02 -5.19
C LYS A 51 -10.02 0.39 -5.01
N ILE A 52 -10.93 -0.51 -5.34
CA ILE A 52 -12.34 -0.43 -4.95
C ILE A 52 -12.52 -1.28 -3.69
N ASP A 53 -12.40 -0.67 -2.51
CA ASP A 53 -12.76 -1.32 -1.25
C ASP A 53 -14.20 -0.96 -0.86
N PRO A 54 -15.15 -1.92 -0.85
CA PRO A 54 -16.53 -1.66 -0.44
C PRO A 54 -16.67 -1.50 1.08
N ALA A 55 -15.68 -1.94 1.87
CA ALA A 55 -15.72 -1.93 3.32
C ALA A 55 -14.32 -1.65 3.92
N PRO A 56 -13.74 -0.46 3.69
CA PRO A 56 -12.45 -0.12 4.27
C PRO A 56 -12.56 -0.02 5.80
N VAL A 57 -11.49 -0.40 6.50
CA VAL A 57 -11.41 -0.29 7.97
C VAL A 57 -11.24 1.17 8.42
N ILE A 58 -10.61 1.99 7.58
CA ILE A 58 -10.35 3.41 7.84
C ILE A 58 -10.82 4.23 6.63
N GLY A 59 -11.52 5.32 6.90
CA GLY A 59 -12.03 6.23 5.87
C GLY A 59 -13.30 5.73 5.17
N PRO A 60 -13.85 6.52 4.23
CA PRO A 60 -15.03 6.15 3.48
C PRO A 60 -14.72 5.09 2.40
N ALA A 61 -15.73 4.30 2.03
CA ALA A 61 -15.67 3.39 0.88
C ALA A 61 -15.50 4.15 -0.44
N PHE A 62 -14.98 3.47 -1.47
CA PHE A 62 -14.85 4.05 -2.80
C PHE A 62 -16.23 4.39 -3.40
N GLU A 63 -16.48 5.67 -3.68
CA GLU A 63 -17.74 6.14 -4.25
C GLU A 63 -17.73 6.07 -5.79
N THR A 64 -17.98 4.88 -6.33
CA THR A 64 -17.96 4.61 -7.79
C THR A 64 -18.74 5.64 -8.62
N ASN A 65 -19.91 6.08 -8.14
CA ASN A 65 -20.75 7.03 -8.86
C ASN A 65 -20.04 8.38 -9.12
N ARG A 66 -19.19 8.85 -8.19
CA ARG A 66 -18.45 10.11 -8.33
C ARG A 66 -17.41 10.10 -9.44
N PHE A 67 -16.96 8.91 -9.83
CA PHE A 67 -15.99 8.71 -10.91
C PHE A 67 -16.65 8.44 -12.27
N SER A 68 -17.98 8.49 -12.35
CA SER A 68 -18.68 8.31 -13.62
C SER A 68 -18.54 9.54 -14.53
N ALA A 69 -18.60 9.30 -15.84
CA ALA A 69 -18.58 10.35 -16.86
C ALA A 69 -19.74 11.37 -16.75
N HIS A 70 -20.80 11.05 -15.98
CA HIS A 70 -21.89 11.98 -15.68
C HIS A 70 -21.53 12.98 -14.58
N ASN A 71 -20.65 12.60 -13.64
CA ASN A 71 -20.27 13.41 -12.49
C ASN A 71 -18.89 14.06 -12.63
N LEU A 72 -18.10 13.62 -13.61
CA LEU A 72 -16.82 14.22 -13.97
C LEU A 72 -16.96 15.07 -15.23
N PRO A 73 -16.12 16.12 -15.39
CA PRO A 73 -15.98 16.76 -16.69
C PRO A 73 -15.40 15.75 -17.71
N PRO A 74 -15.66 15.94 -19.02
CA PRO A 74 -15.09 15.07 -20.05
C PRO A 74 -13.56 14.93 -19.89
N LEU A 75 -13.09 13.70 -19.71
CA LEU A 75 -11.69 13.43 -19.43
C LEU A 75 -10.87 13.34 -20.72
N SER A 76 -9.96 14.29 -20.89
CA SER A 76 -8.95 14.25 -21.95
C SER A 76 -7.95 13.13 -21.70
N ALA A 77 -7.59 12.86 -20.46
CA ALA A 77 -6.78 11.72 -20.09
C ALA A 77 -7.10 11.17 -18.69
N LEU A 78 -6.94 9.86 -18.52
CA LEU A 78 -6.91 9.15 -17.25
C LEU A 78 -5.51 8.57 -17.03
N VAL A 79 -4.82 9.04 -15.99
CA VAL A 79 -3.51 8.55 -15.55
C VAL A 79 -3.73 7.57 -14.40
N VAL A 80 -3.34 6.31 -14.57
CA VAL A 80 -3.88 5.20 -13.76
C VAL A 80 -2.84 4.20 -13.30
N ASP A 81 -2.92 3.81 -12.02
CA ASP A 81 -2.11 2.77 -11.38
C ASP A 81 -2.21 1.43 -12.14
N SER A 82 -1.06 0.77 -12.33
CA SER A 82 -0.94 -0.48 -13.08
C SER A 82 -0.40 -1.63 -12.24
N THR A 83 -0.14 -1.43 -10.95
CA THR A 83 0.61 -2.35 -10.07
C THR A 83 0.14 -3.79 -10.17
N ASN A 84 -1.18 -4.01 -10.21
CA ASN A 84 -1.80 -5.34 -10.28
C ASN A 84 -2.51 -5.61 -11.60
N ALA A 85 -2.16 -4.92 -12.70
CA ALA A 85 -2.79 -5.14 -14.00
C ALA A 85 -2.63 -6.59 -14.54
N LEU A 86 -1.63 -7.33 -14.06
CA LEU A 86 -1.43 -8.73 -14.39
C LEU A 86 -2.30 -9.69 -13.54
N LYS A 87 -2.99 -9.21 -12.50
CA LYS A 87 -3.80 -10.03 -11.59
C LYS A 87 -5.27 -9.95 -11.95
N THR A 88 -5.84 -11.10 -12.26
CA THR A 88 -7.27 -11.23 -12.57
C THR A 88 -8.14 -11.02 -11.32
N GLY A 89 -9.44 -10.82 -11.55
CA GLY A 89 -10.42 -10.71 -10.45
C GLY A 89 -10.43 -9.32 -9.81
N HIS A 90 -10.89 -9.30 -8.55
CA HIS A 90 -10.95 -8.12 -7.69
C HIS A 90 -9.94 -8.20 -6.53
N SER A 91 -9.49 -7.05 -6.05
CA SER A 91 -8.75 -6.95 -4.80
C SER A 91 -9.63 -7.31 -3.59
N LYS A 92 -9.02 -7.90 -2.55
CA LYS A 92 -9.71 -8.23 -1.29
C LYS A 92 -9.96 -6.95 -0.48
N SER A 93 -11.10 -6.88 0.21
CA SER A 93 -11.36 -5.82 1.20
C SER A 93 -10.48 -5.99 2.43
N GLU A 94 -10.05 -4.87 3.01
CA GLU A 94 -9.28 -4.90 4.27
C GLU A 94 -10.09 -5.47 5.44
N GLN A 95 -11.43 -5.42 5.39
CA GLN A 95 -12.30 -5.99 6.42
C GLN A 95 -12.12 -7.52 6.57
N LEU A 96 -11.86 -8.24 5.47
CA LEU A 96 -11.68 -9.69 5.49
C LEU A 96 -10.41 -10.10 6.26
N ILE A 97 -9.41 -9.22 6.29
CA ILE A 97 -8.10 -9.52 6.86
C ILE A 97 -8.17 -9.72 8.38
N LYS A 98 -9.06 -9.00 9.06
CA LYS A 98 -9.27 -9.16 10.51
C LYS A 98 -9.67 -10.59 10.87
N ALA A 99 -10.60 -11.19 10.13
CA ALA A 99 -11.10 -12.54 10.41
C ALA A 99 -9.99 -13.60 10.22
N GLY A 100 -9.24 -13.46 9.13
CA GLY A 100 -8.08 -14.30 8.83
C GLY A 100 -7.00 -14.23 9.91
N LEU A 101 -6.60 -13.01 10.28
CA LEU A 101 -5.64 -12.76 11.35
C LEU A 101 -6.13 -13.31 12.69
N LYS A 102 -7.38 -13.05 13.08
CA LYS A 102 -7.96 -13.58 14.33
C LYS A 102 -7.88 -15.10 14.38
N LYS A 103 -8.23 -15.80 13.30
CA LYS A 103 -8.13 -17.26 13.22
C LYS A 103 -6.69 -17.75 13.40
N ALA A 104 -5.73 -17.12 12.72
CA ALA A 104 -4.31 -17.48 12.82
C ALA A 104 -3.74 -17.20 14.21
N ILE A 105 -4.06 -16.03 14.79
CA ILE A 105 -3.62 -15.62 16.14
C ILE A 105 -4.23 -16.54 17.21
N GLY A 106 -5.52 -16.84 17.13
CA GLY A 106 -6.22 -17.69 18.10
C GLY A 106 -5.76 -19.16 18.07
N ALA A 107 -5.24 -19.64 16.95
CA ALA A 107 -4.68 -20.99 16.83
C ALA A 107 -3.22 -21.10 17.30
N ALA A 108 -2.54 -19.98 17.55
CA ALA A 108 -1.13 -19.98 17.95
C ALA A 108 -0.98 -20.32 19.43
N THR A 109 -0.07 -21.23 19.76
CA THR A 109 0.22 -21.62 21.14
C THR A 109 1.40 -20.86 21.75
N GLY A 110 2.29 -20.28 20.93
CA GLY A 110 3.35 -19.39 21.38
C GLY A 110 3.07 -17.93 21.04
N ARG A 111 4.14 -17.13 20.97
CA ARG A 111 4.05 -15.71 20.61
C ARG A 111 3.68 -15.57 19.15
N VAL A 112 2.94 -14.52 18.83
CA VAL A 112 2.62 -14.17 17.44
C VAL A 112 3.40 -12.93 17.04
N ILE A 113 4.20 -13.04 15.98
CA ILE A 113 4.97 -11.94 15.40
C ILE A 113 4.39 -11.63 14.03
N ILE A 114 3.86 -10.44 13.81
CA ILE A 114 3.20 -10.03 12.57
C ILE A 114 4.02 -8.96 11.87
N GLY A 115 4.46 -9.27 10.64
CA GLY A 115 5.14 -8.35 9.75
C GLY A 115 4.18 -7.60 8.85
N CYS A 116 4.19 -6.26 8.90
CA CYS A 116 3.42 -5.43 7.98
C CYS A 116 4.10 -4.08 7.71
N PHE A 117 3.58 -3.33 6.74
CA PHE A 117 4.03 -1.97 6.45
C PHE A 117 3.57 -1.01 7.56
N ALA A 118 4.49 -0.20 8.07
CA ALA A 118 4.20 0.80 9.10
C ALA A 118 3.13 1.81 8.70
N SER A 119 3.00 2.11 7.40
CA SER A 119 2.02 3.05 6.84
C SER A 119 0.61 2.48 6.74
N ASN A 120 0.43 1.16 6.88
CA ASN A 120 -0.88 0.54 6.74
C ASN A 120 -1.65 0.57 8.07
N ILE A 121 -2.22 1.73 8.39
CA ILE A 121 -2.95 1.96 9.65
C ILE A 121 -4.17 1.06 9.78
N ALA A 122 -4.84 0.76 8.65
CA ALA A 122 -5.99 -0.12 8.61
C ALA A 122 -5.61 -1.54 9.05
N ARG A 123 -4.45 -2.04 8.62
CA ARG A 123 -3.88 -3.31 9.08
C ARG A 123 -3.53 -3.28 10.56
N LEU A 124 -2.97 -2.17 11.07
CA LEU A 124 -2.69 -2.03 12.51
C LEU A 124 -3.97 -2.11 13.35
N GLN A 125 -5.04 -1.43 12.91
CA GLN A 125 -6.36 -1.51 13.55
C GLN A 125 -6.89 -2.96 13.53
N SER A 126 -6.81 -3.65 12.39
CA SER A 126 -7.24 -5.05 12.26
C SER A 126 -6.47 -6.01 13.18
N ILE A 127 -5.14 -5.87 13.24
CA ILE A 127 -4.28 -6.67 14.12
C ILE A 127 -4.61 -6.36 15.59
N GLY A 128 -4.71 -5.07 15.94
CA GLY A 128 -5.00 -4.63 17.29
C GLY A 128 -6.32 -5.19 17.83
N GLN A 129 -7.38 -5.13 17.03
CA GLN A 129 -8.66 -5.71 17.40
C GLN A 129 -8.61 -7.24 17.52
N ALA A 130 -7.93 -7.92 16.59
CA ALA A 130 -7.74 -9.36 16.68
C ALA A 130 -6.93 -9.77 17.92
N CYS A 131 -5.94 -8.95 18.31
CA CYS A 131 -5.15 -9.13 19.53
C CYS A 131 -6.02 -9.09 20.79
N VAL A 132 -6.89 -8.09 20.91
CA VAL A 132 -7.82 -7.97 22.05
C VAL A 132 -8.81 -9.13 22.08
N GLU A 133 -9.38 -9.50 20.93
CA GLU A 133 -10.35 -10.60 20.82
C GLU A 133 -9.73 -12.01 21.03
N THR A 134 -8.41 -12.09 21.20
CA THR A 134 -7.68 -13.34 21.47
C THR A 134 -6.89 -13.28 22.79
N ASP A 135 -7.21 -12.30 23.66
CA ASP A 135 -6.63 -12.12 24.99
C ASP A 135 -5.10 -12.00 25.00
N ARG A 136 -4.56 -11.31 23.99
CA ARG A 136 -3.12 -11.03 23.86
C ARG A 136 -2.78 -9.58 24.16
N HIS A 137 -1.56 -9.35 24.63
CA HIS A 137 -0.95 -8.04 24.77
C HIS A 137 -0.11 -7.69 23.54
N LEU A 138 -0.31 -6.48 23.03
CA LEU A 138 0.32 -5.99 21.81
C LEU A 138 1.55 -5.12 22.13
N ALA A 139 2.68 -5.39 21.47
CA ALA A 139 3.82 -4.47 21.38
C ALA A 139 4.18 -4.15 19.92
N LEU A 140 4.89 -3.03 19.72
CA LEU A 140 5.39 -2.62 18.41
C LEU A 140 6.93 -2.67 18.36
N ALA A 141 7.49 -3.25 17.30
CA ALA A 141 8.92 -3.23 17.00
C ALA A 141 9.22 -2.50 15.67
N GLY A 142 9.80 -1.31 15.80
CA GLY A 142 10.30 -0.51 14.68
C GLY A 142 9.97 0.97 14.82
N ARG A 143 10.98 1.83 14.62
CA ARG A 143 10.83 3.29 14.78
C ARG A 143 9.72 3.87 13.90
N SER A 144 9.66 3.46 12.63
CA SER A 144 8.63 3.94 11.70
C SER A 144 7.22 3.54 12.13
N LEU A 145 7.08 2.33 12.69
CA LEU A 145 5.80 1.80 13.16
C LEU A 145 5.32 2.52 14.42
N VAL A 146 6.19 2.72 15.41
CA VAL A 146 5.88 3.51 16.61
C VAL A 146 5.51 4.95 16.26
N LYS A 147 6.29 5.59 15.37
CA LYS A 147 6.01 6.95 14.89
C LYS A 147 4.66 7.03 14.20
N MET A 148 4.37 6.10 13.29
CA MET A 148 3.14 6.13 12.51
C MET A 148 1.91 5.81 13.37
N SER A 149 1.99 4.84 14.28
CA SER A 149 0.94 4.56 15.27
C SER A 149 0.64 5.80 16.14
N GLY A 150 1.68 6.46 16.64
CA GLY A 150 1.53 7.68 17.44
C GLY A 150 0.84 8.82 16.68
N ILE A 151 1.26 9.08 15.42
CA ILE A 151 0.61 10.08 14.57
C ILE A 151 -0.85 9.70 14.32
N ALA A 152 -1.12 8.47 13.89
CA ALA A 152 -2.46 8.01 13.58
C ALA A 152 -3.42 8.08 14.78
N LYS A 153 -2.94 7.78 16.00
CA LYS A 153 -3.71 8.00 17.24
C LYS A 153 -4.00 9.48 17.48
N SER A 154 -3.00 10.35 17.31
CA SER A 154 -3.14 11.79 17.56
C SER A 154 -4.15 12.49 16.64
N VAL A 155 -4.34 11.97 15.42
CA VAL A 155 -5.31 12.49 14.45
C VAL A 155 -6.60 11.67 14.36
N GLY A 156 -6.75 10.64 15.21
CA GLY A 156 -7.98 9.84 15.30
C GLY A 156 -8.14 8.73 14.25
N TYR A 157 -7.13 8.44 13.43
CA TYR A 157 -7.16 7.35 12.44
C TYR A 157 -6.92 5.96 13.01
N LEU A 158 -6.24 5.87 14.16
CA LEU A 158 -6.04 4.61 14.88
C LEU A 158 -6.76 4.71 16.22
N LYS A 159 -7.73 3.82 16.46
CA LYS A 159 -8.44 3.76 17.74
C LYS A 159 -7.49 3.26 18.82
N THR A 160 -7.78 3.64 20.07
CA THR A 160 -6.99 3.26 21.24
C THR A 160 -7.62 2.10 22.02
N ASP A 161 -8.49 1.32 21.38
CA ASP A 161 -9.20 0.17 21.94
C ASP A 161 -8.33 -1.09 22.08
N PHE A 162 -7.08 -1.03 21.64
CA PHE A 162 -6.04 -2.05 21.81
C PHE A 162 -4.75 -1.38 22.32
N PRO A 163 -4.61 -1.13 23.63
CA PRO A 163 -3.46 -0.44 24.16
C PRO A 163 -2.17 -1.24 23.93
N GLU A 164 -1.14 -0.56 23.44
CA GLU A 164 0.20 -1.12 23.27
C GLU A 164 0.94 -1.12 24.62
N ILE A 165 1.64 -2.20 24.92
CA ILE A 165 2.58 -2.26 26.04
C ILE A 165 4.01 -1.92 25.56
N PRO A 166 4.91 -1.48 26.46
CA PRO A 166 6.32 -1.35 26.13
C PRO A 166 6.89 -2.68 25.59
N LEU A 167 7.73 -2.61 24.55
CA LEU A 167 8.32 -3.80 23.93
C LEU A 167 9.11 -4.65 24.93
N SER A 168 9.81 -4.00 25.86
CA SER A 168 10.55 -4.66 26.94
C SER A 168 9.66 -5.52 27.85
N HIS A 169 8.36 -5.23 27.95
CA HIS A 169 7.45 -6.01 28.80
C HIS A 169 7.02 -7.32 28.12
N LEU A 170 7.10 -7.40 26.79
CA LEU A 170 6.60 -8.56 26.03
C LEU A 170 7.34 -9.85 26.37
N GLY A 171 8.64 -9.76 26.70
CA GLY A 171 9.47 -10.92 27.08
C GLY A 171 9.12 -11.55 28.43
N TYR A 172 8.31 -10.88 29.26
CA TYR A 172 7.89 -11.38 30.57
C TYR A 172 6.50 -12.05 30.57
N LEU A 173 5.81 -12.04 29.42
CA LEU A 173 4.50 -12.64 29.28
C LEU A 173 4.60 -14.11 28.85
N PRO A 174 3.62 -14.96 29.22
CA PRO A 174 3.42 -16.24 28.56
C PRO A 174 3.30 -16.06 27.05
N GLY A 175 3.84 -17.00 26.28
CA GLY A 175 3.95 -16.86 24.83
C GLY A 175 2.58 -16.69 24.17
N GLU A 176 1.62 -17.49 24.60
CA GLU A 176 0.22 -17.48 24.19
C GLU A 176 -0.50 -16.13 24.46
N ASN A 177 0.05 -15.27 25.33
CA ASN A 177 -0.51 -13.96 25.66
C ASN A 177 0.24 -12.81 24.96
N ALA A 178 1.23 -13.09 24.12
CA ALA A 178 2.09 -12.05 23.53
C ALA A 178 1.88 -11.94 22.00
N LEU A 179 1.74 -10.70 21.53
CA LEU A 179 1.70 -10.35 20.11
C LEU A 179 2.63 -9.17 19.82
N LEU A 180 3.46 -9.32 18.79
CA LEU A 180 4.36 -8.29 18.29
C LEU A 180 3.96 -7.87 16.87
N ILE A 181 3.80 -6.58 16.61
CA ILE A 181 3.82 -6.07 15.22
C ILE A 181 5.22 -5.53 14.94
N ALA A 182 5.84 -6.01 13.87
CA ALA A 182 7.21 -5.68 13.53
C ALA A 182 7.34 -5.14 12.09
N THR A 183 8.20 -4.14 11.92
CA THR A 183 8.64 -3.67 10.59
C THR A 183 9.65 -4.61 9.97
N GLY A 184 9.80 -4.53 8.65
CA GLY A 184 10.80 -5.29 7.91
C GLY A 184 10.21 -6.43 7.07
N SER A 185 8.94 -6.34 6.69
CA SER A 185 8.25 -7.43 5.97
C SER A 185 8.82 -7.69 4.58
N GLN A 186 9.69 -6.81 4.05
CA GLN A 186 10.36 -6.95 2.76
C GLN A 186 11.83 -7.38 2.91
N GLY A 187 12.27 -7.77 4.11
CA GLY A 187 13.66 -8.15 4.36
C GLY A 187 14.63 -6.98 4.45
N GLU A 188 14.13 -5.78 4.73
CA GLU A 188 14.94 -4.58 4.85
C GLU A 188 16.02 -4.73 5.92
N ARG A 189 17.29 -4.52 5.54
CA ARG A 189 18.42 -4.69 6.45
C ARG A 189 18.30 -3.80 7.69
N GLY A 190 18.55 -4.40 8.85
CA GLY A 190 18.51 -3.70 10.14
C GLY A 190 17.10 -3.44 10.70
N SER A 191 16.04 -3.80 9.98
CA SER A 191 14.66 -3.79 10.47
C SER A 191 14.45 -4.79 11.62
N ALA A 192 13.31 -4.67 12.32
CA ALA A 192 13.00 -5.53 13.45
C ALA A 192 12.93 -7.01 13.04
N LEU A 193 12.18 -7.33 11.98
CA LEU A 193 12.11 -8.70 11.45
C LEU A 193 13.45 -9.21 10.94
N TRP A 194 14.26 -8.36 10.30
CA TRP A 194 15.59 -8.75 9.83
C TRP A 194 16.52 -9.14 10.97
N ARG A 195 16.46 -8.42 12.09
CA ARG A 195 17.22 -8.72 13.31
C ARG A 195 16.70 -9.97 14.00
N LEU A 196 15.38 -10.14 14.10
CA LEU A 196 14.75 -11.34 14.67
C LEU A 196 15.12 -12.61 13.87
N ALA A 197 15.09 -12.54 12.54
CA ALA A 197 15.46 -13.66 11.67
C ALA A 197 16.93 -14.11 11.81
N ARG A 198 17.77 -13.31 12.49
CA ARG A 198 19.21 -13.53 12.69
C ARG A 198 19.59 -13.67 14.16
N ASP A 199 18.62 -13.70 15.06
CA ASP A 199 18.84 -13.70 16.51
C ASP A 199 19.70 -12.51 16.99
N GLN A 200 19.42 -11.33 16.43
CA GLN A 200 20.15 -10.07 16.68
C GLN A 200 19.23 -8.93 17.17
N HIS A 201 18.00 -9.24 17.54
CA HIS A 201 17.07 -8.23 18.05
C HIS A 201 17.36 -7.98 19.54
N PRO A 202 17.49 -6.71 19.98
CA PRO A 202 18.00 -6.39 21.32
C PRO A 202 17.11 -6.91 22.46
N ASP A 203 15.78 -6.89 22.27
CA ASP A 203 14.82 -7.20 23.33
C ASP A 203 14.19 -8.60 23.22
N LEU A 204 14.39 -9.31 22.11
CA LEU A 204 13.63 -10.53 21.79
C LEU A 204 14.47 -11.51 20.97
N ALA A 205 14.46 -12.78 21.36
CA ALA A 205 14.90 -13.92 20.55
C ALA A 205 13.68 -14.75 20.14
N LEU A 206 13.72 -15.44 18.99
CA LEU A 206 12.63 -16.34 18.56
C LEU A 206 12.78 -17.73 19.18
N ASN A 207 11.64 -18.38 19.41
CA ASN A 207 11.54 -19.73 19.94
C ASN A 207 10.76 -20.63 18.96
N SER A 208 10.91 -21.95 19.10
CA SER A 208 10.26 -22.94 18.22
C SER A 208 8.72 -22.96 18.33
N THR A 209 8.15 -22.36 19.36
CA THR A 209 6.69 -22.23 19.55
C THR A 209 6.11 -21.01 18.87
N ASP A 210 6.95 -20.09 18.39
CA ASP A 210 6.48 -18.83 17.84
C ASP A 210 5.86 -18.99 16.44
N LEU A 211 4.87 -18.15 16.19
CA LEU A 211 4.24 -17.98 14.89
C LEU A 211 4.64 -16.64 14.29
N VAL A 212 5.29 -16.66 13.13
CA VAL A 212 5.55 -15.47 12.32
C VAL A 212 4.52 -15.38 11.20
N ILE A 213 3.82 -14.26 11.10
CA ILE A 213 2.83 -13.97 10.05
C ILE A 213 3.37 -12.82 9.20
N LEU A 214 3.69 -13.09 7.93
CA LEU A 214 4.05 -12.05 6.97
C LEU A 214 2.77 -11.53 6.29
N SER A 215 2.22 -10.46 6.84
CA SER A 215 0.98 -9.80 6.42
C SER A 215 1.24 -8.74 5.32
N ALA A 216 2.11 -9.08 4.37
CA ALA A 216 2.46 -8.26 3.22
C ALA A 216 2.76 -9.18 2.02
N LYS A 217 2.54 -8.70 0.81
CA LYS A 217 3.08 -9.33 -0.39
C LYS A 217 4.49 -8.84 -0.67
N THR A 218 5.32 -9.70 -1.21
CA THR A 218 6.67 -9.34 -1.64
C THR A 218 6.59 -8.34 -2.77
N ILE A 219 7.31 -7.23 -2.64
CA ILE A 219 7.47 -6.24 -3.70
C ILE A 219 8.48 -6.82 -4.71
N PRO A 220 8.20 -6.75 -6.03
CA PRO A 220 9.14 -7.18 -7.06
C PRO A 220 10.54 -6.60 -6.84
N GLY A 221 11.54 -7.48 -6.81
CA GLY A 221 12.94 -7.15 -6.52
C GLY A 221 13.42 -7.40 -5.09
N ASN A 222 12.52 -7.74 -4.15
CA ASN A 222 12.85 -8.07 -2.75
C ASN A 222 12.69 -9.58 -2.43
N GLU A 223 12.48 -10.43 -3.44
CA GLU A 223 12.19 -11.86 -3.26
C GLU A 223 13.29 -12.59 -2.51
N ALA A 224 14.55 -12.27 -2.81
CA ALA A 224 15.71 -12.88 -2.16
C ALA A 224 15.78 -12.50 -0.67
N GLU A 225 15.50 -11.23 -0.36
CA GLU A 225 15.51 -10.68 0.99
C GLU A 225 14.39 -11.27 1.84
N VAL A 226 13.17 -11.38 1.29
CA VAL A 226 12.03 -12.03 1.96
C VAL A 226 12.28 -13.52 2.16
N ALA A 227 12.79 -14.23 1.14
CA ALA A 227 13.14 -15.65 1.28
C ALA A 227 14.21 -15.88 2.36
N ALA A 228 15.19 -14.98 2.48
CA ALA A 228 16.20 -15.04 3.53
C ALA A 228 15.61 -14.80 4.93
N LEU A 229 14.60 -13.93 5.08
CA LEU A 229 13.87 -13.78 6.34
C LEU A 229 13.16 -15.09 6.72
N VAL A 230 12.35 -15.64 5.81
CA VAL A 230 11.58 -16.86 6.04
C VAL A 230 12.51 -18.00 6.45
N LYS A 231 13.62 -18.18 5.74
CA LYS A 231 14.65 -19.17 6.07
C LYS A 231 15.23 -18.95 7.47
N GLY A 232 15.51 -17.70 7.85
CA GLY A 232 16.03 -17.37 9.19
C GLY A 232 15.05 -17.68 10.31
N PHE A 233 13.75 -17.44 10.11
CA PHE A 233 12.71 -17.81 11.06
C PHE A 233 12.56 -19.33 11.19
N GLN A 234 12.51 -20.04 10.06
CA GLN A 234 12.40 -21.50 10.04
C GLN A 234 13.63 -22.19 10.65
N ALA A 235 14.83 -21.64 10.44
CA ALA A 235 16.07 -22.16 11.04
C ALA A 235 16.07 -22.07 12.58
N GLN A 236 15.30 -21.13 13.15
CA GLN A 236 15.07 -21.00 14.59
C GLN A 236 13.86 -21.83 15.08
N GLY A 237 13.24 -22.61 14.19
CA GLY A 237 12.11 -23.48 14.51
C GLY A 237 10.74 -22.79 14.53
N ALA A 238 10.66 -21.49 14.22
CA ALA A 238 9.40 -20.78 14.21
C ALA A 238 8.53 -21.20 13.01
N LYS A 239 7.21 -21.29 13.23
CA LYS A 239 6.26 -21.49 12.14
C LYS A 239 6.09 -20.17 11.39
N VAL A 240 6.11 -20.21 10.06
CA VAL A 240 5.90 -19.03 9.22
C VAL A 240 4.64 -19.21 8.39
N LEU A 241 3.73 -18.24 8.45
CA LEU A 241 2.60 -18.07 7.54
C LEU A 241 2.85 -16.84 6.68
N SER A 242 2.56 -16.92 5.39
CA SER A 242 2.72 -15.77 4.49
C SER A 242 1.48 -15.57 3.63
N ALA A 243 1.20 -14.33 3.26
CA ALA A 243 0.13 -14.01 2.32
C ALA A 243 0.30 -14.67 0.93
N GLU A 244 1.49 -15.13 0.58
CA GLU A 244 1.78 -15.79 -0.69
C GLU A 244 1.52 -17.29 -0.65
N THR A 245 1.81 -17.93 0.49
CA THR A 245 1.67 -19.38 0.68
C THR A 245 0.34 -19.80 1.30
N ASP A 246 -0.33 -18.88 1.99
CA ASP A 246 -1.51 -19.17 2.81
C ASP A 246 -2.71 -18.28 2.41
N ASP A 247 -3.00 -18.16 1.12
CA ASP A 247 -4.05 -17.25 0.61
C ASP A 247 -5.46 -17.54 1.18
N ALA A 248 -5.72 -18.80 1.61
CA ALA A 248 -6.96 -19.21 2.26
C ALA A 248 -7.18 -18.59 3.66
N LEU A 249 -6.13 -18.01 4.26
CA LEU A 249 -6.22 -17.31 5.54
C LEU A 249 -6.43 -15.81 5.38
N ASP A 250 -6.51 -15.26 4.16
CA ASP A 250 -6.72 -13.84 3.91
C ASP A 250 -5.80 -12.94 4.76
N LEU A 251 -4.50 -13.23 4.77
CA LEU A 251 -3.53 -12.52 5.63
C LEU A 251 -3.10 -11.16 5.06
N HIS A 252 -3.48 -10.81 3.84
CA HIS A 252 -3.18 -9.54 3.20
C HIS A 252 -4.19 -9.18 2.12
N ALA A 253 -4.68 -7.94 2.16
CA ALA A 253 -5.31 -7.28 1.04
C ALA A 253 -4.33 -6.33 0.36
N SER A 254 -4.27 -6.39 -0.98
CA SER A 254 -3.56 -5.40 -1.78
C SER A 254 -4.20 -4.02 -1.62
N GLY A 255 -3.41 -2.96 -1.72
CA GLY A 255 -3.91 -1.59 -1.87
C GLY A 255 -4.21 -1.18 -3.31
N HIS A 256 -3.78 -1.98 -4.29
CA HIS A 256 -3.83 -1.67 -5.73
C HIS A 256 -4.89 -2.48 -6.48
N PRO A 257 -5.40 -2.01 -7.64
CA PRO A 257 -6.58 -2.54 -8.30
C PRO A 257 -6.21 -3.73 -9.19
N ASN A 258 -7.00 -4.79 -9.15
CA ASN A 258 -6.89 -5.90 -10.09
C ASN A 258 -7.65 -5.59 -11.40
N GLN A 259 -7.62 -6.51 -12.36
CA GLN A 259 -8.18 -6.31 -13.71
C GLN A 259 -9.66 -5.88 -13.72
N ASP A 260 -10.49 -6.44 -12.83
CA ASP A 260 -11.92 -6.15 -12.83
C ASP A 260 -12.19 -4.73 -12.32
N GLU A 261 -11.41 -4.24 -11.35
CA GLU A 261 -11.50 -2.87 -10.84
C GLU A 261 -11.02 -1.86 -11.88
N LEU A 262 -9.90 -2.15 -12.56
CA LEU A 262 -9.41 -1.36 -13.69
C LEU A 262 -10.49 -1.24 -14.78
N THR A 263 -11.08 -2.37 -15.17
CA THR A 263 -12.15 -2.44 -16.17
C THR A 263 -13.38 -1.63 -15.72
N ALA A 264 -13.79 -1.77 -14.46
CA ALA A 264 -14.90 -1.01 -13.90
C ALA A 264 -14.66 0.50 -13.96
N LEU A 265 -13.46 0.98 -13.57
CA LEU A 265 -13.11 2.40 -13.66
C LEU A 265 -13.15 2.91 -15.11
N TYR A 266 -12.62 2.15 -16.07
CA TYR A 266 -12.66 2.57 -17.48
C TYR A 266 -14.08 2.66 -18.02
N ASN A 267 -14.93 1.69 -17.69
CA ASN A 267 -16.32 1.67 -18.14
C ASN A 267 -17.14 2.85 -17.58
N ILE A 268 -16.89 3.25 -16.33
CA ILE A 268 -17.63 4.36 -15.70
C ILE A 268 -17.05 5.72 -16.09
N ALA A 269 -15.73 5.88 -16.16
CA ALA A 269 -15.07 7.17 -16.37
C ALA A 269 -14.98 7.56 -17.86
N GLN A 270 -15.02 6.58 -18.76
CA GLN A 270 -15.01 6.74 -20.22
C GLN A 270 -13.99 7.77 -20.74
N PRO A 271 -12.69 7.63 -20.41
CA PRO A 271 -11.68 8.61 -20.81
C PRO A 271 -11.33 8.51 -22.30
N ASN A 272 -10.98 9.65 -22.92
CA ASN A 272 -10.49 9.67 -24.30
C ASN A 272 -9.11 9.02 -24.45
N LEU A 273 -8.24 9.19 -23.45
CA LEU A 273 -6.88 8.65 -23.42
C LEU A 273 -6.63 7.99 -22.06
N VAL A 274 -6.05 6.80 -22.05
CA VAL A 274 -5.49 6.19 -20.83
C VAL A 274 -3.97 6.19 -20.88
N ILE A 275 -3.35 6.66 -19.80
CA ILE A 275 -1.90 6.66 -19.58
C ILE A 275 -1.60 5.79 -18.35
N PRO A 276 -1.20 4.52 -18.56
CA PRO A 276 -0.79 3.66 -17.46
C PRO A 276 0.48 4.17 -16.78
N VAL A 277 0.46 4.23 -15.45
CA VAL A 277 1.61 4.56 -14.58
C VAL A 277 1.70 3.58 -13.42
N HIS A 278 2.70 3.76 -12.54
CA HIS A 278 2.90 2.96 -11.34
C HIS A 278 2.96 1.43 -11.63
N GLY A 279 4.05 1.00 -12.27
CA GLY A 279 4.32 -0.41 -12.57
C GLY A 279 5.50 -0.60 -13.52
N GLU A 280 6.01 -1.82 -13.59
CA GLU A 280 7.04 -2.20 -14.59
C GLU A 280 6.46 -2.23 -16.02
N PRO A 281 7.30 -2.27 -17.09
CA PRO A 281 6.81 -2.21 -18.47
C PRO A 281 5.73 -3.23 -18.84
N GLN A 282 5.76 -4.42 -18.26
CA GLN A 282 4.73 -5.45 -18.46
C GLN A 282 3.37 -5.05 -17.87
N HIS A 283 3.36 -4.47 -16.67
CA HIS A 283 2.16 -3.97 -16.00
C HIS A 283 1.53 -2.83 -16.80
N LEU A 284 2.33 -1.87 -17.26
CA LEU A 284 1.85 -0.72 -18.06
C LEU A 284 1.22 -1.19 -19.38
N LYS A 285 1.86 -2.16 -20.06
CA LYS A 285 1.34 -2.75 -21.28
C LYS A 285 0.03 -3.48 -21.06
N GLU A 286 -0.09 -4.26 -19.98
CA GLU A 286 -1.33 -4.98 -19.69
C GLU A 286 -2.47 -4.02 -19.36
N ASN A 287 -2.20 -3.01 -18.56
CA ASN A 287 -3.19 -1.99 -18.23
C ASN A 287 -3.70 -1.24 -19.47
N ALA A 288 -2.81 -0.93 -20.43
CA ALA A 288 -3.20 -0.38 -21.73
C ALA A 288 -4.10 -1.32 -22.55
N LYS A 289 -3.89 -2.64 -22.48
CA LYS A 289 -4.77 -3.61 -23.15
C LYS A 289 -6.15 -3.63 -22.50
N ILE A 290 -6.21 -3.67 -21.17
CA ILE A 290 -7.48 -3.65 -20.40
C ILE A 290 -8.27 -2.39 -20.74
N ALA A 291 -7.63 -1.22 -20.73
CA ALA A 291 -8.26 0.05 -21.11
C ALA A 291 -8.83 0.01 -22.55
N LYS A 292 -8.06 -0.51 -23.50
CA LYS A 292 -8.52 -0.64 -24.90
C LYS A 292 -9.70 -1.61 -25.03
N ALA A 293 -9.67 -2.73 -24.31
CA ALA A 293 -10.76 -3.69 -24.28
C ALA A 293 -12.04 -3.10 -23.64
N ALA A 294 -11.88 -2.21 -22.66
CA ALA A 294 -12.96 -1.44 -22.03
C ALA A 294 -13.42 -0.21 -22.83
N GLY A 295 -12.93 -0.01 -24.06
CA GLY A 295 -13.41 1.02 -24.97
C GLY A 295 -12.69 2.37 -24.91
N ALA A 296 -11.54 2.48 -24.24
CA ALA A 296 -10.72 3.70 -24.31
C ALA A 296 -10.28 3.99 -25.75
N ALA A 297 -10.50 5.22 -26.23
CA ALA A 297 -10.23 5.58 -27.62
C ALA A 297 -8.72 5.55 -27.97
N ALA A 298 -7.87 5.90 -27.01
CA ALA A 298 -6.42 5.82 -27.14
C ALA A 298 -5.76 5.34 -25.84
N THR A 299 -4.60 4.69 -25.98
CA THR A 299 -3.71 4.37 -24.85
C THR A 299 -2.28 4.73 -25.20
N LEU A 300 -1.56 5.37 -24.27
CA LEU A 300 -0.15 5.74 -24.44
C LEU A 300 0.70 5.15 -23.31
N VAL A 301 1.65 4.28 -23.67
CA VAL A 301 2.60 3.68 -22.73
C VAL A 301 3.96 4.36 -22.88
N GLY A 302 4.39 5.03 -21.80
CA GLY A 302 5.63 5.79 -21.74
C GLY A 302 6.68 5.19 -20.81
N ARG A 303 7.81 5.89 -20.74
CA ARG A 303 8.86 5.71 -19.72
C ARG A 303 9.17 7.04 -19.06
N ASN A 304 9.91 7.00 -17.96
CA ASN A 304 10.45 8.20 -17.32
C ASN A 304 11.21 9.04 -18.36
N GLY A 305 10.86 10.33 -18.46
CA GLY A 305 11.45 11.27 -19.40
C GLY A 305 10.62 11.56 -20.65
N ASP A 306 9.60 10.75 -20.94
CA ASP A 306 8.69 11.01 -22.05
C ASP A 306 7.72 12.16 -21.76
N LEU A 307 7.34 12.93 -22.79
CA LEU A 307 6.30 13.94 -22.73
C LEU A 307 5.03 13.44 -23.41
N PHE A 308 3.93 13.40 -22.67
CA PHE A 308 2.60 13.05 -23.16
C PHE A 308 1.84 14.31 -23.56
N VAL A 309 1.31 14.32 -24.78
CA VAL A 309 0.39 15.35 -25.27
C VAL A 309 -1.01 14.77 -25.21
N CYS A 310 -1.81 15.26 -24.27
CA CYS A 310 -3.17 14.77 -24.00
C CYS A 310 -4.26 15.49 -24.81
N SER A 311 -3.92 16.58 -25.49
CA SER A 311 -4.81 17.27 -26.45
C SER A 311 -4.83 16.55 -27.79
N THR A 312 -5.91 16.65 -28.56
CA THR A 312 -5.99 16.08 -29.91
C THR A 312 -5.10 16.85 -30.90
N PRO A 313 -4.24 16.19 -31.70
CA PRO A 313 -3.98 14.74 -31.71
C PRO A 313 -3.12 14.31 -30.52
N VAL A 314 -3.51 13.21 -29.87
CA VAL A 314 -2.73 12.64 -28.75
C VAL A 314 -1.42 12.03 -29.26
N LEU A 315 -0.30 12.32 -28.59
CA LEU A 315 1.00 11.78 -28.98
C LEU A 315 1.97 11.71 -27.79
N ILE A 316 3.04 10.94 -27.96
CA ILE A 316 4.14 10.83 -26.99
C ILE A 316 5.45 11.25 -27.65
N LYS A 317 6.13 12.24 -27.07
CA LYS A 317 7.50 12.63 -27.44
C LYS A 317 8.47 11.88 -26.54
N ARG A 318 9.27 10.99 -27.12
CA ARG A 318 10.22 10.16 -26.38
C ARG A 318 11.41 10.98 -25.90
N ASP A 319 11.89 10.65 -24.70
CA ASP A 319 13.11 11.23 -24.10
C ASP A 319 13.13 12.76 -24.11
N TRP A 320 11.97 13.37 -23.87
CA TRP A 320 11.82 14.83 -23.88
C TRP A 320 12.64 15.50 -22.77
N VAL A 321 12.74 14.86 -21.60
CA VAL A 321 13.60 15.30 -20.50
C VAL A 321 14.54 14.19 -20.05
N LYS A 322 15.77 14.56 -19.71
CA LYS A 322 16.76 13.64 -19.17
C LYS A 322 16.37 13.20 -17.76
N THR A 323 16.20 11.91 -17.57
CA THR A 323 15.94 11.30 -16.26
C THR A 323 17.08 10.40 -15.81
N GLY A 324 17.15 10.11 -14.51
CA GLY A 324 18.12 9.21 -13.91
C GLY A 324 17.78 8.94 -12.45
N ARG A 325 18.61 8.12 -11.77
CA ARG A 325 18.45 7.81 -10.34
C ARG A 325 19.58 8.44 -9.53
N LEU A 326 19.22 8.93 -8.34
CA LEU A 326 20.16 9.37 -7.32
C LEU A 326 20.07 8.43 -6.12
N VAL A 327 21.21 8.13 -5.51
CA VAL A 327 21.33 7.36 -4.27
C VAL A 327 21.54 8.33 -3.13
N TYR A 328 20.69 8.30 -2.12
CA TYR A 328 20.88 9.08 -0.90
C TYR A 328 21.73 8.31 0.09
N SER A 329 22.86 8.89 0.49
CA SER A 329 23.72 8.34 1.54
C SER A 329 23.32 8.98 2.88
N GLN A 330 22.86 8.15 3.82
CA GLN A 330 22.49 8.61 5.16
C GLN A 330 23.71 8.99 6.01
N HIS A 331 24.90 8.48 5.68
CA HIS A 331 26.13 8.72 6.44
C HIS A 331 26.61 10.17 6.30
N ASP A 332 26.52 10.73 5.09
CA ASP A 332 27.01 12.06 4.75
C ASP A 332 25.89 13.00 4.26
N ALA A 333 24.64 12.56 4.33
CA ALA A 333 23.45 13.29 3.87
C ALA A 333 23.57 13.80 2.42
N SER A 334 24.22 13.03 1.54
CA SER A 334 24.49 13.42 0.15
C SER A 334 23.66 12.64 -0.88
N LEU A 335 23.45 13.26 -2.06
CA LEU A 335 22.85 12.61 -3.23
C LEU A 335 23.95 12.25 -4.24
N LEU A 336 24.18 10.95 -4.42
CA LEU A 336 25.14 10.40 -5.36
C LEU A 336 24.43 10.01 -6.65
N LYS A 337 25.05 10.22 -7.81
CA LYS A 337 24.50 9.64 -9.05
C LYS A 337 24.64 8.14 -9.00
N GLN A 338 23.54 7.42 -9.22
CA GLN A 338 23.62 5.99 -9.46
C GLN A 338 24.32 5.80 -10.81
N ARG A 339 25.50 5.17 -10.79
CA ARG A 339 26.24 4.82 -12.01
C ARG A 339 25.48 3.73 -12.78
#